data_AF-A0A1K0GRM9-F1
#
_entry.id   AF-A0A1K0GRM9-F1
#
_cell.length_a   1.000
_cell.length_b   1.000
_cell.length_c   1.000
_cell.angle_alpha   90.00
_cell.angle_beta   90.00
_cell.angle_gamma   90.00
#
_symmetry.space_group_name_H-M   'P 1'
#
loop_
_entity.id
_entity.type
_entity.pdbx_description
1 polymer ?
#
loop_
_entity_poly.entity_id
_entity_poly.type
_entity_poly.pdbx_seq_one_letter_code
_entity_poly.pdbx_strand_id
1 'polypeptide(L)'
;MVGVEVHLASWWAQFLEHSDRFDRAYLVEGLGDLVTPHISAPLLRREVQLATDTVVGYLERPANEERAERARDAVERLGETLQRIEERSAGAAIAIDQAAIMLTALRGDYGEAAAKAERLVGSVKLRRLFVTALRLERFDIPMTLRLLEGGQSPGEAVRSGHLLGRYSWWPSWLLRIVTERALAGKLDEETVEALDTCAYAELSPIQANLARKLLTSGDQRLINTAAERLASLGEADAAARLREGDIAAVALAARLTSL
;
A
#
# COMPACT_ATOMS: atom_id res chain seq x y z
N MET A 1 -25.95 -9.45 3.86
CA MET A 1 -24.97 -9.93 2.86
C MET A 1 -24.20 -8.70 2.39
N VAL A 2 -23.00 -8.47 2.93
CA VAL A 2 -22.10 -7.44 2.40
C VAL A 2 -21.58 -8.02 1.08
N GLY A 3 -21.84 -7.35 -0.04
CA GLY A 3 -21.36 -7.80 -1.34
C GLY A 3 -19.85 -7.96 -1.29
N VAL A 4 -19.33 -9.06 -1.83
CA VAL A 4 -17.89 -9.19 -2.08
C VAL A 4 -17.58 -8.17 -3.17
N GLU A 5 -17.12 -7.01 -2.75
CA GLU A 5 -16.69 -5.95 -3.66
C GLU A 5 -15.41 -6.44 -4.34
N VAL A 6 -15.52 -6.81 -5.61
CA VAL A 6 -14.41 -7.27 -6.43
C VAL A 6 -13.82 -6.06 -7.12
N HIS A 7 -12.52 -5.86 -6.96
CA HIS A 7 -11.82 -4.71 -7.49
C HIS A 7 -11.50 -4.94 -8.96
N LEU A 8 -11.59 -3.87 -9.75
CA LEU A 8 -11.24 -3.88 -11.17
C LEU A 8 -9.74 -4.02 -11.37
N ALA A 9 -9.32 -4.47 -12.56
CA ALA A 9 -7.90 -4.57 -12.92
C ALA A 9 -7.16 -3.23 -12.78
N SER A 10 -7.82 -2.12 -13.13
CA SER A 10 -7.28 -0.76 -12.97
C SER A 10 -7.07 -0.35 -11.51
N TRP A 11 -7.80 -0.95 -10.56
CA TRP A 11 -7.55 -0.73 -9.14
C TRP A 11 -6.24 -1.42 -8.72
N TRP A 12 -6.05 -2.68 -9.12
CA TRP A 12 -4.82 -3.43 -8.83
C TRP A 12 -3.58 -2.87 -9.55
N ALA A 13 -3.75 -2.33 -10.76
CA ALA A 13 -2.66 -1.74 -11.54
C ALA A 13 -2.01 -0.53 -10.84
N GLN A 14 -2.77 0.23 -10.04
CA GLN A 14 -2.27 1.39 -9.31
C GLN A 14 -1.06 1.09 -8.40
N PHE A 15 -0.92 -0.13 -7.87
CA PHE A 15 0.25 -0.51 -7.07
C PHE A 15 1.56 -0.44 -7.88
N LEU A 16 1.50 -0.77 -9.17
CA LEU A 16 2.65 -0.68 -10.07
C LEU A 16 2.84 0.74 -10.59
N GLU A 17 1.75 1.45 -10.87
CA GLU A 17 1.80 2.83 -11.38
C GLU A 17 2.36 3.83 -10.37
N HIS A 18 2.13 3.59 -9.07
CA HIS A 18 2.56 4.47 -7.99
C HIS A 18 3.79 3.96 -7.22
N SER A 19 4.56 3.04 -7.81
CA SER A 19 5.77 2.51 -7.18
C SER A 19 6.93 2.40 -8.16
N ASP A 20 8.04 3.08 -7.86
CA ASP A 20 9.27 3.01 -8.64
C ASP A 20 10.01 1.67 -8.48
N ARG A 21 9.64 0.90 -7.45
CA ARG A 21 10.15 -0.45 -7.20
C ARG A 21 8.99 -1.43 -7.07
N PHE A 22 9.07 -2.55 -7.76
CA PHE A 22 8.05 -3.58 -7.68
C PHE A 22 8.67 -4.96 -7.97
N ASP A 23 8.62 -5.84 -6.98
CA ASP A 23 9.18 -7.19 -7.04
C ASP A 23 8.21 -8.12 -7.78
N ARG A 24 8.34 -8.11 -9.11
CA ARG A 24 7.52 -8.93 -10.01
C ARG A 24 7.71 -10.43 -9.77
N ALA A 25 8.93 -10.86 -9.43
CA ALA A 25 9.23 -12.25 -9.12
C ALA A 25 8.44 -12.70 -7.89
N TYR A 26 8.51 -11.93 -6.80
CA TYR A 26 7.75 -12.18 -5.58
C TYR A 26 6.23 -12.17 -5.82
N LEU A 27 5.72 -11.25 -6.63
CA LEU A 27 4.29 -11.21 -6.96
C LEU A 27 3.86 -12.47 -7.72
N VAL A 28 4.59 -12.87 -8.75
CA VAL A 28 4.25 -14.04 -9.59
C VAL A 28 4.32 -15.32 -8.76
N GLU A 29 5.35 -15.48 -7.94
CA GLU A 29 5.48 -16.60 -7.01
C GLU A 29 4.30 -16.65 -6.03
N GLY A 30 4.00 -15.54 -5.36
CA GLY A 30 2.90 -15.46 -4.40
C GLY A 30 1.52 -15.65 -5.03
N LEU A 31 1.30 -15.20 -6.28
CA LEU A 31 0.08 -15.52 -7.03
C LEU A 31 0.02 -17.03 -7.33
N GLY A 32 1.16 -17.62 -7.69
CA GLY A 32 1.31 -19.07 -7.86
C GLY A 32 0.88 -19.84 -6.61
N ASP A 33 1.37 -19.46 -5.44
CA ASP A 33 1.02 -20.09 -4.16
C ASP A 33 -0.46 -19.97 -3.81
N LEU A 34 -1.08 -18.84 -4.18
CA LEU A 34 -2.49 -18.59 -3.89
C LEU A 34 -3.43 -19.29 -4.88
N VAL A 35 -3.10 -19.33 -6.18
CA VAL A 35 -4.01 -19.79 -7.24
C VAL A 35 -3.80 -21.26 -7.60
N THR A 36 -2.56 -21.72 -7.68
CA THR A 36 -2.21 -23.08 -8.14
C THR A 36 -2.91 -24.21 -7.35
N PRO A 37 -3.07 -24.12 -6.01
CA PRO A 37 -3.79 -25.14 -5.24
C PRO A 37 -5.24 -25.37 -5.70
N HIS A 38 -5.86 -24.37 -6.33
CA HIS A 38 -7.24 -24.45 -6.82
C HIS A 38 -7.37 -25.08 -8.22
N ILE A 39 -6.27 -25.33 -8.93
CA ILE A 39 -6.30 -26.04 -10.21
C ILE A 39 -6.58 -27.51 -9.94
N SER A 40 -7.77 -28.00 -10.26
CA SER A 40 -8.18 -29.38 -9.94
C SER A 40 -7.42 -30.45 -10.73
N ALA A 41 -7.09 -30.18 -11.99
CA ALA A 41 -6.38 -31.11 -12.87
C ALA A 41 -4.87 -31.18 -12.53
N PRO A 42 -4.34 -32.32 -12.03
CA PRO A 42 -2.97 -32.39 -11.52
C PRO A 42 -1.88 -32.13 -12.58
N LEU A 43 -2.10 -32.60 -13.82
CA LEU A 43 -1.16 -32.38 -14.92
C LEU A 43 -1.10 -30.91 -15.32
N LEU A 44 -2.27 -30.24 -15.38
CA LEU A 44 -2.34 -28.81 -15.67
C LEU A 44 -1.70 -27.99 -14.54
N ARG A 45 -1.97 -28.37 -13.28
CA ARG A 45 -1.34 -27.76 -12.10
C ARG A 45 0.19 -27.83 -12.20
N ARG A 46 0.72 -28.99 -12.60
CA ARG A 46 2.17 -29.18 -12.76
C ARG A 46 2.74 -28.30 -13.88
N GLU A 47 2.04 -28.19 -15.00
CA GLU A 47 2.46 -27.33 -16.12
C GLU A 47 2.50 -25.85 -15.69
N VAL A 48 1.49 -25.38 -14.94
CA VAL A 48 1.46 -24.02 -14.39
C VAL A 48 2.62 -23.78 -13.41
N GLN A 49 2.94 -24.74 -12.54
CA GLN A 49 4.10 -24.64 -11.64
C GLN A 49 5.41 -24.50 -12.41
N LEU A 50 5.64 -25.33 -13.43
CA LEU A 50 6.85 -25.28 -14.25
C LEU A 50 6.99 -23.94 -14.99
N ALA A 51 5.89 -23.43 -15.54
CA ALA A 51 5.89 -22.13 -16.18
C ALA A 51 6.16 -20.99 -15.16
N THR A 52 5.57 -21.08 -13.98
CA THR A 52 5.80 -20.14 -12.87
C THR A 52 7.26 -20.12 -12.44
N ASP A 53 7.85 -21.28 -12.15
CA ASP A 53 9.26 -21.41 -11.76
C ASP A 53 10.20 -20.82 -12.82
N THR A 54 9.91 -21.08 -14.10
CA THR A 54 10.72 -20.58 -15.22
C THR A 54 10.66 -19.06 -15.34
N VAL A 55 9.45 -18.48 -15.24
CA VAL A 55 9.25 -17.03 -15.33
C VAL A 55 9.83 -16.31 -14.11
N VAL A 56 9.63 -16.84 -12.90
CA VAL A 56 10.24 -16.30 -11.67
C VAL A 56 11.76 -16.27 -11.80
N GLY A 57 12.38 -17.36 -12.25
CA GLY A 57 13.82 -17.41 -12.46
C GLY A 57 14.35 -16.39 -13.49
N TYR A 58 13.54 -15.99 -14.47
CA TYR A 58 13.83 -14.87 -15.35
C TYR A 58 13.65 -13.51 -14.64
N LEU A 59 12.53 -13.29 -13.95
CA LEU A 59 12.22 -12.03 -13.27
C LEU A 59 13.24 -11.68 -12.18
N GLU A 60 13.85 -12.68 -11.53
CA GLU A 60 14.97 -12.49 -10.59
C GLU A 60 16.27 -12.01 -11.27
N ARG A 61 16.47 -12.36 -12.55
CA ARG A 61 17.68 -12.05 -13.33
C ARG A 61 17.33 -11.63 -14.76
N PRO A 62 16.70 -10.44 -14.94
CA PRO A 62 16.11 -10.05 -16.21
C PRO A 62 17.13 -9.76 -17.33
N ALA A 63 18.40 -9.54 -16.98
CA ALA A 63 19.47 -9.29 -17.95
C ALA A 63 19.96 -10.57 -18.69
N ASN A 64 19.46 -11.76 -18.30
CA ASN A 64 19.86 -13.01 -18.94
C ASN A 64 18.90 -13.35 -20.11
N GLU A 65 19.39 -13.17 -21.34
CA GLU A 65 18.62 -13.41 -22.58
C GLU A 65 18.14 -14.85 -22.71
N GLU A 66 18.96 -15.85 -22.34
CA GLU A 66 18.59 -17.26 -22.40
C GLU A 66 17.42 -17.56 -21.45
N ARG A 67 17.40 -16.97 -20.25
CA ARG A 67 16.27 -17.08 -19.33
C ARG A 67 15.03 -16.36 -19.86
N ALA A 68 15.21 -15.22 -20.51
CA ALA A 68 14.10 -14.48 -21.13
C ALA A 68 13.42 -15.31 -22.22
N GLU A 69 14.20 -16.00 -23.06
CA GLU A 69 13.69 -16.89 -24.10
C GLU A 69 12.90 -18.05 -23.49
N ARG A 70 13.51 -18.77 -22.53
CA ARG A 70 12.84 -19.90 -21.86
C ARG A 70 11.55 -19.48 -21.15
N ALA A 71 11.52 -18.29 -20.54
CA ALA A 71 10.32 -17.75 -19.91
C ALA A 71 9.22 -17.48 -20.94
N ARG A 72 9.56 -16.91 -22.11
CA ARG A 72 8.62 -16.71 -23.21
C ARG A 72 8.08 -18.04 -23.74
N ASP A 73 8.94 -19.01 -24.01
CA ASP A 73 8.57 -20.35 -24.46
C ASP A 73 7.62 -21.06 -23.47
N ALA A 74 7.91 -20.94 -22.16
CA ALA A 74 7.07 -21.53 -21.13
C ALA A 74 5.67 -20.90 -21.07
N VAL A 75 5.57 -19.57 -21.24
CA VAL A 75 4.30 -18.84 -21.30
C VAL A 75 3.51 -19.23 -22.54
N GLU A 76 4.16 -19.32 -23.71
CA GLU A 76 3.53 -19.72 -24.97
C GLU A 76 3.00 -21.16 -24.88
N ARG A 77 3.84 -22.10 -24.47
CA ARG A 77 3.47 -23.51 -24.29
C ARG A 77 2.30 -23.71 -23.33
N LEU A 78 2.26 -22.96 -22.22
CA LEU A 78 1.12 -22.99 -21.31
C LEU A 78 -0.15 -22.48 -22.00
N GLY A 79 -0.05 -21.37 -22.74
CA GLY A 79 -1.15 -20.83 -23.55
C GLY A 79 -1.71 -21.83 -24.56
N GLU A 80 -0.85 -22.45 -25.36
CA GLU A 80 -1.23 -23.50 -26.31
C GLU A 80 -1.87 -24.71 -25.63
N THR A 81 -1.39 -25.05 -24.42
CA THR A 81 -1.94 -26.17 -23.65
C THR A 81 -3.35 -25.85 -23.17
N LEU A 82 -3.60 -24.63 -22.68
CA LEU A 82 -4.95 -24.20 -22.30
C LEU A 82 -5.90 -24.18 -23.50
N GLN A 83 -5.45 -23.62 -24.63
CA GLN A 83 -6.25 -23.59 -25.86
C GLN A 83 -6.62 -25.00 -26.34
N ARG A 84 -5.66 -25.94 -26.37
CA ARG A 84 -5.92 -27.33 -26.76
C ARG A 84 -6.88 -28.04 -25.81
N ILE A 85 -6.84 -27.73 -24.51
CA ILE A 85 -7.79 -28.27 -23.54
C ILE A 85 -9.18 -27.71 -23.84
N GLU A 86 -9.31 -26.40 -24.02
CA GLU A 86 -10.58 -25.74 -24.34
C GLU A 86 -11.23 -26.29 -25.61
N GLU A 87 -10.46 -26.43 -26.70
CA GLU A 87 -10.94 -26.98 -27.98
C GLU A 87 -11.40 -28.45 -27.87
N ARG A 88 -10.68 -29.27 -27.08
CA ARG A 88 -10.98 -30.71 -26.94
C ARG A 88 -12.06 -31.00 -25.90
N SER A 89 -12.28 -30.09 -24.97
CA SER A 89 -13.24 -30.23 -23.86
C SER A 89 -14.66 -29.80 -24.21
N ALA A 90 -15.04 -29.74 -25.50
CA ALA A 90 -16.37 -29.40 -26.00
C ALA A 90 -17.50 -30.36 -25.52
N GLY A 91 -17.75 -30.39 -24.21
CA GLY A 91 -18.70 -31.25 -23.51
C GLY A 91 -18.26 -31.77 -22.13
N ALA A 92 -16.99 -31.60 -21.71
CA ALA A 92 -16.50 -32.08 -20.42
C ALA A 92 -15.72 -30.99 -19.65
N ALA A 93 -16.24 -30.66 -18.46
CA ALA A 93 -15.90 -29.53 -17.59
C ALA A 93 -14.49 -29.56 -16.95
N ILE A 94 -13.42 -29.56 -17.75
CA ILE A 94 -12.09 -29.21 -17.22
C ILE A 94 -12.08 -27.69 -17.04
N ALA A 95 -12.29 -27.22 -15.82
CA ALA A 95 -12.17 -25.81 -15.49
C ALA A 95 -10.70 -25.37 -15.64
N ILE A 96 -10.45 -24.46 -16.59
CA ILE A 96 -9.12 -23.89 -16.87
C ILE A 96 -8.94 -22.49 -16.29
N ASP A 97 -9.98 -21.90 -15.71
CA ASP A 97 -10.00 -20.50 -15.24
C ASP A 97 -8.81 -20.17 -14.34
N GLN A 98 -8.49 -21.02 -13.36
CA GLN A 98 -7.37 -20.78 -12.44
C GLN A 98 -6.01 -20.82 -13.15
N ALA A 99 -5.85 -21.68 -14.16
CA ALA A 99 -4.63 -21.72 -14.95
C ALA A 99 -4.54 -20.51 -15.91
N ALA A 100 -5.67 -20.03 -16.43
CA ALA A 100 -5.74 -18.81 -17.25
C ALA A 100 -5.39 -17.54 -16.44
N ILE A 101 -5.77 -17.50 -15.15
CA ILE A 101 -5.32 -16.44 -14.22
C ILE A 101 -3.80 -16.42 -14.13
N MET A 102 -3.17 -17.59 -13.91
CA MET A 102 -1.72 -17.67 -13.85
C MET A 102 -1.07 -17.30 -15.18
N LEU A 103 -1.59 -17.77 -16.32
CA LEU A 103 -1.10 -17.36 -17.64
C LEU A 103 -1.12 -15.83 -17.82
N THR A 104 -2.18 -15.17 -17.35
CA THR A 104 -2.29 -13.69 -17.36
C THR A 104 -1.19 -13.04 -16.53
N ALA A 105 -0.94 -13.54 -15.31
CA ALA A 105 0.15 -13.04 -14.46
C ALA A 105 1.53 -13.25 -15.08
N LEU A 106 1.77 -14.42 -15.69
CA LEU A 106 3.05 -14.76 -16.31
C LEU A 106 3.36 -13.92 -17.55
N ARG A 107 2.33 -13.36 -18.21
CA ARG A 107 2.48 -12.37 -19.30
C ARG A 107 2.81 -10.96 -18.80
N GLY A 108 2.73 -10.72 -17.49
CA GLY A 108 2.97 -9.41 -16.88
C GLY A 108 1.71 -8.59 -16.60
N ASP A 109 0.52 -9.11 -16.93
CA ASP A 109 -0.76 -8.42 -16.73
C ASP A 109 -1.27 -8.62 -15.30
N TYR A 110 -0.50 -8.15 -14.32
CA TYR A 110 -0.70 -8.43 -12.91
C TYR A 110 -2.04 -7.92 -12.35
N GLY A 111 -2.48 -6.74 -12.79
CA GLY A 111 -3.74 -6.15 -12.35
C GLY A 111 -4.95 -6.98 -12.79
N GLU A 112 -4.92 -7.46 -14.04
CA GLU A 112 -5.95 -8.34 -14.60
C GLU A 112 -5.95 -9.71 -13.92
N ALA A 113 -4.77 -10.29 -13.69
CA ALA A 113 -4.63 -11.54 -12.97
C ALA A 113 -5.19 -11.43 -11.54
N ALA A 114 -4.91 -10.34 -10.82
CA ALA A 114 -5.40 -10.11 -9.47
C ALA A 114 -6.92 -9.93 -9.42
N ALA A 115 -7.50 -9.13 -10.33
CA ALA A 115 -8.94 -8.94 -10.43
C ALA A 115 -9.70 -10.27 -10.62
N LYS A 116 -9.16 -11.16 -11.47
CA LYS A 116 -9.73 -12.51 -11.66
C LYS A 116 -9.49 -13.43 -10.45
N ALA A 117 -8.31 -13.37 -9.83
CA ALA A 117 -7.96 -14.16 -8.66
C ALA A 117 -8.76 -13.78 -7.41
N GLU A 118 -9.25 -12.55 -7.31
CA GLU A 118 -9.84 -12.02 -6.09
C GLU A 118 -11.03 -12.83 -5.58
N ARG A 119 -11.92 -13.29 -6.47
CA ARG A 119 -13.06 -14.14 -6.10
C ARG A 119 -12.63 -15.51 -5.57
N LEU A 120 -11.45 -15.97 -5.98
CA LEU A 120 -10.92 -17.28 -5.63
C LEU A 120 -10.22 -17.25 -4.27
N VAL A 121 -9.37 -16.24 -4.04
CA VAL A 121 -8.42 -16.23 -2.90
C VAL A 121 -8.72 -15.15 -1.87
N GLY A 122 -9.58 -14.18 -2.22
CA GLY A 122 -9.99 -13.06 -1.38
C GLY A 122 -9.05 -11.85 -1.48
N SER A 123 -9.65 -10.66 -1.36
CA SER A 123 -8.96 -9.37 -1.48
C SER A 123 -7.87 -9.15 -0.43
N VAL A 124 -8.07 -9.62 0.82
CA VAL A 124 -7.11 -9.43 1.93
C VAL A 124 -5.75 -10.06 1.64
N LYS A 125 -5.74 -11.31 1.13
CA LYS A 125 -4.50 -12.01 0.79
C LYS A 125 -3.78 -11.33 -0.38
N LEU A 126 -4.53 -10.93 -1.41
CA LEU A 126 -3.99 -10.23 -2.57
C LEU A 126 -3.43 -8.85 -2.19
N ARG A 127 -4.16 -8.04 -1.41
CA ARG A 127 -3.67 -6.74 -0.92
C ARG A 127 -2.35 -6.90 -0.16
N ARG A 128 -2.26 -7.87 0.74
CA ARG A 128 -1.01 -8.18 1.46
C ARG A 128 0.13 -8.54 0.50
N LEU A 129 -0.15 -9.38 -0.49
CA LEU A 129 0.84 -9.77 -1.49
C LEU A 129 1.35 -8.55 -2.30
N PHE A 130 0.44 -7.75 -2.86
CA PHE A 130 0.77 -6.56 -3.64
C PHE A 130 1.54 -5.52 -2.81
N VAL A 131 1.08 -5.22 -1.60
CA VAL A 131 1.75 -4.24 -0.73
C VAL A 131 3.15 -4.72 -0.33
N THR A 132 3.35 -6.01 -0.12
CA THR A 132 4.67 -6.58 0.21
C THR A 132 5.61 -6.55 -1.00
N ALA A 133 5.07 -6.70 -2.21
CA ALA A 133 5.84 -6.64 -3.46
C ALA A 133 6.42 -5.24 -3.78
N LEU A 134 5.93 -4.17 -3.15
CA LEU A 134 6.38 -2.79 -3.42
C LEU A 134 7.89 -2.58 -3.09
N ARG A 135 8.49 -3.38 -2.18
CA ARG A 135 9.93 -3.29 -1.80
C ARG A 135 10.45 -1.85 -1.59
N LEU A 136 9.59 -0.94 -1.16
CA LEU A 136 9.94 0.45 -0.94
C LEU A 136 10.75 0.57 0.35
N GLU A 137 11.80 1.38 0.30
CA GLU A 137 12.61 1.67 1.49
C GLU A 137 11.79 2.50 2.48
N ARG A 138 11.88 2.17 3.78
CA ARG A 138 11.17 2.86 4.87
C ARG A 138 9.68 3.01 4.57
N PHE A 139 9.02 1.89 4.27
CA PHE A 139 7.61 1.82 3.90
C PHE A 139 6.79 1.13 4.98
N ASP A 140 5.68 1.75 5.40
CA ASP A 140 4.80 1.20 6.44
C ASP A 140 3.73 0.28 5.83
N ILE A 141 4.05 -1.02 5.74
CA ILE A 141 3.13 -2.07 5.26
C ILE A 141 1.85 -2.15 6.12
N PRO A 142 1.93 -2.26 7.47
CA PRO A 142 0.73 -2.32 8.31
C PRO A 142 -0.21 -1.11 8.18
N MET A 143 0.33 0.09 8.00
CA MET A 143 -0.47 1.29 7.73
C MET A 143 -1.15 1.20 6.38
N THR A 144 -0.38 0.91 5.32
CA THR A 144 -0.92 0.84 3.95
C THR A 144 -2.08 -0.14 3.87
N LEU A 145 -1.96 -1.31 4.50
CA LEU A 145 -3.04 -2.29 4.56
C LEU A 145 -4.28 -1.75 5.29
N ARG A 146 -4.10 -1.02 6.40
CA ARG A 146 -5.21 -0.37 7.12
C ARG A 146 -5.90 0.71 6.29
N LEU A 147 -5.16 1.48 5.48
CA LEU A 147 -5.74 2.48 4.58
C LEU A 147 -6.58 1.83 3.48
N LEU A 148 -6.10 0.72 2.91
CA LEU A 148 -6.86 -0.08 1.93
C LEU A 148 -8.12 -0.72 2.55
N GLU A 149 -8.04 -1.18 3.80
CA GLU A 149 -9.20 -1.65 4.56
C GLU A 149 -10.20 -0.51 4.85
N GLY A 150 -9.70 0.71 5.05
CA GLY A 150 -10.48 1.93 5.19
C GLY A 150 -11.10 2.46 3.88
N GLY A 151 -10.89 1.77 2.75
CA GLY A 151 -11.50 2.11 1.46
C GLY A 151 -10.70 3.07 0.58
N GLN A 152 -9.46 3.40 0.94
CA GLN A 152 -8.61 4.22 0.07
C GLN A 152 -8.17 3.48 -1.18
N SER A 153 -7.89 4.27 -2.23
CA SER A 153 -7.27 3.73 -3.45
C SER A 153 -5.83 3.26 -3.17
N PRO A 154 -5.30 2.28 -3.93
CA PRO A 154 -3.93 1.84 -3.79
C PRO A 154 -2.92 2.96 -3.99
N GLY A 155 -3.16 3.88 -4.93
CA GLY A 155 -2.28 5.03 -5.11
C GLY A 155 -2.17 5.90 -3.86
N GLU A 156 -3.29 6.23 -3.21
CA GLU A 156 -3.32 7.02 -1.97
C GLU A 156 -2.69 6.28 -0.80
N ALA A 157 -3.01 4.99 -0.65
CA ALA A 157 -2.47 4.16 0.41
C ALA A 157 -0.95 4.00 0.30
N VAL A 158 -0.42 3.78 -0.91
CA VAL A 158 1.02 3.65 -1.16
C VAL A 158 1.74 4.97 -0.89
N ARG A 159 1.22 6.11 -1.37
CA ARG A 159 1.80 7.43 -1.07
C ARG A 159 1.86 7.68 0.43
N SER A 160 0.75 7.43 1.15
CA SER A 160 0.68 7.63 2.60
C SER A 160 1.62 6.66 3.34
N GLY A 161 1.67 5.39 2.96
CA GLY A 161 2.57 4.41 3.55
C GLY A 161 4.05 4.73 3.35
N HIS A 162 4.41 5.31 2.21
CA HIS A 162 5.77 5.77 1.92
C HIS A 162 6.12 7.04 2.68
N LEU A 163 5.19 8.00 2.74
CA LEU A 163 5.36 9.23 3.51
C LEU A 163 5.60 8.91 5.00
N LEU A 164 4.75 8.06 5.58
CA LEU A 164 4.78 7.74 7.01
C LEU A 164 5.88 6.77 7.41
N GLY A 165 6.29 5.85 6.54
CA GLY A 165 7.31 4.86 6.90
C GLY A 165 8.68 5.48 7.23
N ARG A 166 8.98 6.68 6.68
CA ARG A 166 10.17 7.49 7.06
C ARG A 166 10.13 7.96 8.51
N TYR A 167 8.93 8.09 9.06
CA TYR A 167 8.63 8.62 10.39
C TYR A 167 8.22 7.52 11.38
N SER A 168 8.57 6.27 11.09
CA SER A 168 8.29 5.12 11.96
C SER A 168 8.90 5.23 13.37
N TRP A 169 9.87 6.13 13.57
CA TRP A 169 10.45 6.46 14.87
C TRP A 169 9.61 7.43 15.72
N TRP A 170 8.57 8.05 15.16
CA TRP A 170 7.74 9.02 15.86
C TRP A 170 7.09 8.42 17.13
N PRO A 171 6.87 9.24 18.17
CA PRO A 171 6.05 8.85 19.31
C PRO A 171 4.68 8.32 18.90
N SER A 172 4.20 7.28 19.60
CA SER A 172 2.94 6.59 19.28
C SER A 172 1.72 7.51 19.20
N TRP A 173 1.71 8.62 19.95
CA TRP A 173 0.62 9.60 19.92
C TRP A 173 0.58 10.44 18.64
N LEU A 174 1.74 10.74 18.03
CA LEU A 174 1.83 11.40 16.72
C LEU A 174 1.48 10.44 15.61
N LEU A 175 1.99 9.21 15.68
CA LEU A 175 1.62 8.14 14.76
C LEU A 175 0.10 7.93 14.75
N ARG A 176 -0.58 8.02 15.90
CA ARG A 176 -2.04 7.96 15.97
C ARG A 176 -2.72 9.12 15.24
N ILE A 177 -2.32 10.37 15.50
CA ILE A 177 -2.88 11.57 14.85
C ILE A 177 -2.73 11.49 13.33
N VAL A 178 -1.52 11.13 12.87
CA VAL A 178 -1.23 11.07 11.43
C VAL A 178 -1.98 9.91 10.76
N THR A 179 -2.19 8.79 11.46
CA THR A 179 -3.04 7.69 11.00
C THR A 179 -4.49 8.12 10.84
N GLU A 180 -5.06 8.81 11.84
CA GLU A 180 -6.44 9.29 11.80
C GLU A 180 -6.66 10.27 10.64
N ARG A 181 -5.69 11.16 10.38
CA ARG A 181 -5.72 12.08 9.24
C ARG A 181 -5.54 11.38 7.90
N ALA A 182 -4.62 10.43 7.83
CA ALA A 182 -4.43 9.59 6.64
C ALA A 182 -5.74 8.92 6.28
N LEU A 183 -6.38 8.22 7.22
CA LEU A 183 -7.67 7.56 7.01
C LEU A 183 -8.78 8.53 6.58
N ALA A 184 -8.78 9.76 7.08
CA ALA A 184 -9.72 10.80 6.69
C ALA A 184 -9.44 11.43 5.31
N GLY A 185 -8.37 11.03 4.62
CA GLY A 185 -7.95 11.62 3.34
C GLY A 185 -7.45 13.07 3.46
N LYS A 186 -7.00 13.47 4.65
CA LYS A 186 -6.56 14.84 4.98
C LYS A 186 -5.08 14.90 5.32
N LEU A 187 -4.30 13.94 4.85
CA LEU A 187 -2.86 13.92 5.06
C LEU A 187 -2.16 14.52 3.84
N ASP A 188 -1.48 15.63 4.05
CA ASP A 188 -0.59 16.28 3.09
C ASP A 188 0.84 16.40 3.65
N GLU A 189 1.78 16.77 2.79
CA GLU A 189 3.19 16.92 3.15
C GLU A 189 3.40 18.04 4.19
N GLU A 190 2.68 19.16 4.06
CA GLU A 190 2.76 20.29 5.01
C GLU A 190 2.37 19.86 6.43
N THR A 191 1.31 19.08 6.56
CA THR A 191 0.89 18.48 7.84
C THR A 191 1.98 17.59 8.41
N VAL A 192 2.63 16.78 7.57
CA VAL A 192 3.69 15.88 8.03
C VAL A 192 4.93 16.65 8.49
N GLU A 193 5.34 17.69 7.78
CA GLU A 193 6.45 18.57 8.19
C GLU A 193 6.16 19.28 9.52
N ALA A 194 4.93 19.77 9.70
CA ALA A 194 4.49 20.37 10.96
C ALA A 194 4.51 19.37 12.12
N LEU A 195 4.10 18.12 11.88
CA LEU A 195 4.17 17.06 12.87
C LEU A 195 5.60 16.59 13.13
N ASP A 196 6.49 16.62 12.14
CA ASP A 196 7.91 16.26 12.31
C ASP A 196 8.62 17.24 13.26
N THR A 197 8.29 18.53 13.13
CA THR A 197 8.74 19.57 14.07
C THR A 197 8.27 19.29 15.50
N CYS A 198 7.10 18.66 15.67
CA CYS A 198 6.61 18.21 16.98
C CYS A 198 7.28 16.90 17.46
N ALA A 199 7.83 16.10 16.55
CA ALA A 199 8.20 14.72 16.79
C ALA A 199 9.59 14.52 17.40
N TYR A 200 10.59 15.39 17.10
CA TYR A 200 11.99 15.18 17.53
C TYR A 200 12.71 16.42 18.08
N ALA A 201 13.66 16.12 18.99
CA ALA A 201 14.78 16.85 19.62
C ALA A 201 14.76 18.37 19.89
N GLU A 202 14.04 19.19 19.14
CA GLU A 202 13.96 20.64 19.39
C GLU A 202 13.01 20.97 20.55
N LEU A 203 12.06 20.08 20.85
CA LEU A 203 11.11 20.25 21.94
C LEU A 203 11.58 19.55 23.23
N SER A 204 11.71 20.34 24.30
CA SER A 204 11.80 19.84 25.67
C SER A 204 10.56 19.01 26.07
N PRO A 205 10.65 18.17 27.13
CA PRO A 205 9.51 17.36 27.59
C PRO A 205 8.24 18.16 27.90
N ILE A 206 8.38 19.41 28.37
CA ILE A 206 7.26 20.32 28.64
C ILE A 206 6.59 20.77 27.34
N GLN A 207 7.40 21.14 26.34
CA GLN A 207 6.93 21.53 25.01
C GLN A 207 6.19 20.40 24.31
N ALA A 208 6.76 19.19 24.34
CA ALA A 208 6.13 18.01 23.76
C ALA A 208 4.78 17.69 24.44
N ASN A 209 4.68 17.85 25.78
CA ASN A 209 3.43 17.66 26.49
C ASN A 209 2.39 18.73 26.15
N LEU A 210 2.81 20.00 25.97
CA LEU A 210 1.93 21.08 25.54
C LEU A 210 1.43 20.84 24.10
N ALA A 211 2.33 20.51 23.16
CA ALA A 211 1.98 20.17 21.78
C ALA A 211 0.97 19.02 21.73
N ARG A 212 1.24 17.95 22.50
CA ARG A 212 0.31 16.81 22.62
C ARG A 212 -1.07 17.27 23.09
N LYS A 213 -1.15 18.09 24.14
CA LYS A 213 -2.45 18.61 24.64
C LYS A 213 -3.15 19.42 23.56
N LEU A 214 -2.47 20.39 22.94
CA LEU A 214 -3.04 21.22 21.87
C LEU A 214 -3.57 20.38 20.69
N LEU A 215 -2.86 19.31 20.31
CA LEU A 215 -3.26 18.43 19.20
C LEU A 215 -4.35 17.41 19.54
N THR A 216 -4.58 17.09 20.82
CA THR A 216 -5.47 15.97 21.19
C THR A 216 -6.62 16.32 22.11
N SER A 217 -6.52 17.36 22.95
CA SER A 217 -7.54 17.62 23.98
C SER A 217 -8.72 18.43 23.47
N GLY A 218 -8.57 19.16 22.35
CA GLY A 218 -9.58 20.11 21.89
C GLY A 218 -9.93 21.18 22.94
N ASP A 219 -9.06 21.41 23.91
CA ASP A 219 -9.31 22.33 25.02
C ASP A 219 -9.19 23.77 24.51
N GLN A 220 -10.34 24.38 24.22
CA GLN A 220 -10.41 25.74 23.69
C GLN A 220 -9.76 26.76 24.61
N ARG A 221 -9.73 26.54 25.93
CA ARG A 221 -9.06 27.47 26.86
C ARG A 221 -7.56 27.40 26.67
N LEU A 222 -7.01 26.21 26.53
CA LEU A 222 -5.58 26.00 26.27
C LEU A 222 -5.17 26.60 24.91
N ILE A 223 -5.98 26.37 23.88
CA ILE A 223 -5.78 26.93 22.53
C ILE A 223 -5.78 28.46 22.58
N ASN A 224 -6.79 29.07 23.21
CA ASN A 224 -6.88 30.53 23.31
C ASN A 224 -5.70 31.13 24.10
N THR A 225 -5.30 30.48 25.20
CA THR A 225 -4.15 30.93 26.01
C THR A 225 -2.84 30.88 25.21
N ALA A 226 -2.62 29.80 24.44
CA ALA A 226 -1.45 29.68 23.58
C ALA A 226 -1.49 30.70 22.42
N ALA A 227 -2.66 30.95 21.84
CA ALA A 227 -2.85 31.94 20.77
C ALA A 227 -2.60 33.38 21.26
N GLU A 228 -3.08 33.73 22.46
CA GLU A 228 -2.80 35.03 23.08
C GLU A 228 -1.30 35.24 23.32
N ARG A 229 -0.59 34.20 23.78
CA ARG A 229 0.86 34.25 23.94
C ARG A 229 1.58 34.43 22.60
N LEU A 230 1.21 33.69 21.56
CA LEU A 230 1.77 33.88 20.22
C LEU A 230 1.57 35.32 19.72
N ALA A 231 0.36 35.85 19.85
CA ALA A 231 0.07 37.23 19.46
C ALA A 231 0.93 38.24 20.24
N SER A 232 1.16 38.00 21.54
CA SER A 232 2.03 38.85 22.38
C SER A 232 3.51 38.82 21.98
N LEU A 233 3.95 37.75 21.31
CA LEU A 233 5.32 37.58 20.81
C LEU A 233 5.50 38.09 19.37
N GLY A 234 4.46 38.69 18.78
CA GLY A 234 4.47 39.21 17.40
C GLY A 234 3.95 38.23 16.34
N GLU A 235 3.53 37.03 16.72
CA GLU A 235 3.07 35.96 15.83
C GLU A 235 1.53 35.97 15.69
N ALA A 236 0.97 37.11 15.28
CA ALA A 236 -0.49 37.30 15.22
C ALA A 236 -1.20 36.37 14.22
N ASP A 237 -0.56 36.12 13.07
CA ASP A 237 -1.10 35.23 12.03
C ASP A 237 -1.11 33.78 12.50
N ALA A 238 -0.03 33.32 13.14
CA ALA A 238 0.01 31.98 13.73
C ALA A 238 -1.01 31.82 14.87
N ALA A 239 -1.26 32.86 15.66
CA ALA A 239 -2.30 32.85 16.68
C ALA A 239 -3.71 32.68 16.10
N ALA A 240 -4.00 33.29 14.95
CA ALA A 240 -5.27 33.10 14.24
C ALA A 240 -5.41 31.65 13.75
N ARG A 241 -4.39 31.15 13.03
CA ARG A 241 -4.34 29.77 12.52
C ARG A 241 -4.44 28.71 13.63
N LEU A 242 -3.83 28.96 14.79
CA LEU A 242 -3.93 28.05 15.94
C LEU A 242 -5.38 27.88 16.42
N ARG A 243 -6.18 28.96 16.41
CA ARG A 243 -7.61 28.88 16.78
C ARG A 243 -8.44 28.12 15.76
N GLU A 244 -7.97 28.09 14.51
CA GLU A 244 -8.57 27.33 13.41
C GLU A 244 -8.11 25.85 13.38
N GLY A 245 -7.18 25.47 14.26
CA GLY A 245 -6.67 24.10 14.38
C GLY A 245 -5.52 23.76 13.44
N ASP A 246 -4.81 24.76 12.93
CA ASP A 246 -3.60 24.60 12.11
C ASP A 246 -2.47 23.96 12.93
N ILE A 247 -1.93 22.86 12.42
CA ILE A 247 -0.91 22.03 13.06
C ILE A 247 0.45 22.73 13.07
N ALA A 248 0.79 23.47 12.02
CA ALA A 248 2.02 24.25 11.95
C ALA A 248 2.00 25.34 13.02
N ALA A 249 0.83 25.95 13.27
CA ALA A 249 0.65 26.87 14.37
C ALA A 249 0.77 26.21 15.75
N VAL A 250 0.37 24.94 15.91
CA VAL A 250 0.58 24.18 17.15
C VAL A 250 2.05 23.91 17.42
N ALA A 251 2.82 23.52 16.41
CA ALA A 251 4.26 23.30 16.54
C ALA A 251 4.98 24.58 17.00
N LEU A 252 4.65 25.71 16.37
CA LEU A 252 5.18 27.02 16.74
C LEU A 252 4.76 27.44 18.16
N ALA A 253 3.48 27.27 18.50
CA ALA A 253 2.97 27.56 19.83
C ALA A 253 3.70 26.76 20.91
N ALA A 254 3.90 25.47 20.68
CA ALA A 254 4.60 24.61 21.62
C ALA A 254 6.04 25.08 21.87
N ARG A 255 6.77 25.49 20.82
CA ARG A 255 8.14 26.02 20.94
C ARG A 255 8.21 27.30 21.77
N LEU A 256 7.37 28.29 21.44
CA LEU A 256 7.48 29.64 21.98
C LEU A 256 6.82 29.81 23.35
N THR A 257 5.86 28.95 23.70
CA THR A 257 5.03 29.12 24.92
C THR A 257 5.65 28.52 26.19
N SER A 258 6.67 27.67 26.04
CA SER A 258 7.33 26.97 27.15
C SER A 258 8.64 27.61 27.62
N LEU A 259 9.06 28.71 26.97
CA LEU A 259 10.20 29.52 27.38
C LEU A 259 9.80 30.45 28.53
#